data_AF-A0A7C5FKJ5-F1
#
_entry.id   AF-A0A7C5FKJ5-F1
#
_cell.length_a   1.000
_cell.length_b   1.000
_cell.length_c   1.000
_cell.angle_alpha   90.00
_cell.angle_beta   90.00
_cell.angle_gamma   90.00
#
_symmetry.space_group_name_H-M   'P 1'
#
loop_
_entity.id
_entity.type
_entity.pdbx_description
1 polymer ?
#
loop_
_entity_poly.entity_id
_entity_poly.type
_entity_poly.pdbx_seq_one_letter_code
_entity_poly.pdbx_strand_id
1 'polypeptide(L)' 'MGTMTGYKFEFCVDCYVDKALDYVREVLLENAHSEDVEIVLKPGKAGSFNVSKNGETVSPESIKKDKTGNKDGSCCSSCC' A
#
# COMPACT_ATOMS: atom_id res chain seq x y z
N MET A 1 -5.85 1.37 26.32
CA MET A 1 -6.38 0.76 25.07
C MET A 1 -5.43 1.18 23.96
N GLY A 2 -4.55 0.28 23.53
CA GLY A 2 -3.71 0.54 22.36
C GLY A 2 -4.60 0.58 21.12
N THR A 3 -4.46 1.62 20.31
CA THR A 3 -5.17 1.69 19.03
C THR A 3 -4.40 0.84 18.03
N MET A 4 -4.92 -0.35 17.71
CA MET A 4 -4.37 -1.19 16.65
C MET A 4 -4.36 -0.42 15.33
N THR A 5 -3.24 -0.42 14.62
CA THR A 5 -3.11 0.30 13.35
C THR A 5 -3.36 -0.66 12.18
N GLY A 6 -4.52 -0.55 11.55
CA GLY A 6 -4.93 -1.39 10.43
C GLY A 6 -4.66 -0.72 9.08
N TYR A 7 -3.91 -1.36 8.20
CA TYR A 7 -3.69 -0.96 6.82
C TYR A 7 -4.46 -1.91 5.88
N LYS A 8 -5.24 -1.35 4.96
CA LYS A 8 -5.96 -2.08 3.93
C LYS A 8 -5.50 -1.60 2.56
N PHE A 9 -5.04 -2.52 1.73
CA PHE A 9 -4.64 -2.26 0.34
C PHE A 9 -5.67 -2.91 -0.58
N GLU A 10 -6.28 -2.12 -1.46
CA GLU A 10 -7.22 -2.60 -2.46
C GLU A 10 -6.69 -2.25 -3.85
N PHE A 11 -6.25 -3.26 -4.61
CA PHE A 11 -5.51 -3.04 -5.85
C PHE A 11 -5.80 -4.11 -6.89
N CYS A 12 -5.67 -3.76 -8.17
CA CYS A 12 -5.69 -4.74 -9.24
C CYS A 12 -4.51 -5.71 -9.09
N VAL A 13 -4.80 -6.98 -8.82
CA VAL A 13 -3.78 -8.01 -8.54
C VAL A 13 -2.86 -8.20 -9.75
N ASP A 14 -3.41 -8.21 -10.96
CA ASP A 14 -2.64 -8.40 -12.20
C ASP A 14 -1.69 -7.23 -12.52
N CYS A 15 -1.99 -6.01 -12.05
CA CYS A 15 -1.21 -4.81 -12.41
C CYS A 15 -0.31 -4.31 -11.28
N TYR A 16 -0.69 -4.54 -10.02
CA TYR A 16 -0.11 -3.83 -8.89
C TYR A 16 0.26 -4.72 -7.69
N VAL A 17 0.31 -6.05 -7.85
CA VAL A 17 0.70 -6.96 -6.75
C VAL A 17 2.10 -6.66 -6.22
N ASP A 18 3.10 -6.49 -7.08
CA ASP A 18 4.47 -6.16 -6.65
C ASP A 18 4.52 -4.82 -5.92
N LYS A 19 3.80 -3.82 -6.45
CA LYS A 19 3.69 -2.50 -5.83
C LYS A 19 3.03 -2.58 -4.46
N ALA A 20 1.96 -3.36 -4.31
CA ALA A 20 1.28 -3.55 -3.02
C ALA A 20 2.21 -4.23 -2.00
N LEU A 21 2.97 -5.25 -2.41
CA LEU A 21 3.93 -5.93 -1.54
C LEU A 21 5.08 -5.00 -1.10
N ASP A 22 5.55 -4.11 -1.97
CA ASP A 22 6.54 -3.07 -1.63
C ASP A 22 6.02 -2.18 -0.47
N TYR A 23 4.79 -1.67 -0.59
CA TYR A 23 4.17 -0.88 0.48
C TYR A 23 3.92 -1.68 1.76
N VAL A 24 3.50 -2.94 1.67
CA VAL A 24 3.36 -3.82 2.85
C VAL A 24 4.69 -3.93 3.58
N ARG A 25 5.78 -4.14 2.84
CA ARG A 25 7.11 -4.25 3.42
C ARG A 25 7.52 -2.96 4.12
N GLU A 26 7.27 -1.81 3.51
CA GLU A 26 7.56 -0.51 4.14
C GLU A 26 6.73 -0.27 5.40
N VAL A 27 5.43 -0.57 5.38
CA VAL A 27 4.57 -0.47 6.57
C VAL A 27 5.10 -1.35 7.70
N LEU A 28 5.50 -2.59 7.39
CA LEU A 28 6.07 -3.50 8.39
C LEU A 28 7.42 -3.00 8.91
N LEU A 29 8.25 -2.36 8.09
CA LEU A 29 9.53 -1.80 8.51
C LEU A 29 9.35 -0.55 9.37
N GLU A 30 8.49 0.38 8.97
CA GLU A 30 8.19 1.61 9.75
C GLU A 30 7.56 1.27 11.10
N ASN A 31 6.77 0.19 11.15
CA ASN A 31 6.07 -0.25 12.34
C ASN A 31 6.70 -1.52 12.92
N ALA A 32 7.97 -1.82 12.65
CA ALA A 32 8.65 -3.02 13.15
C ALA A 32 8.70 -3.09 14.68
N HIS A 33 8.53 -1.94 15.34
CA HIS A 33 8.45 -1.81 16.80
C HIS A 33 7.02 -1.85 17.35
N SER A 34 6.01 -1.93 16.49
CA SER A 34 4.60 -2.06 16.89
C SER A 34 4.16 -3.50 16.73
N GLU A 35 3.70 -4.11 17.83
CA GLU A 35 3.12 -5.46 17.82
C GLU A 35 1.68 -5.47 17.28
N ASP A 36 1.09 -4.29 17.03
CA ASP A 36 -0.33 -4.09 16.69
C ASP A 36 -0.56 -3.53 15.28
N VAL A 37 0.04 -4.15 14.25
CA VAL A 37 -0.19 -3.79 12.83
C VAL A 37 -0.95 -4.90 12.12
N GLU A 38 -2.12 -4.55 11.59
CA GLU A 38 -2.89 -5.45 10.72
C GLU A 38 -2.74 -4.99 9.27
N ILE A 39 -2.46 -5.93 8.35
CA ILE A 39 -2.36 -5.65 6.92
C ILE A 39 -3.34 -6.54 6.18
N VAL A 40 -4.27 -5.91 5.46
CA VAL A 40 -5.30 -6.60 4.67
C VAL A 40 -5.11 -6.28 3.20
N LEU A 41 -4.88 -7.31 2.38
CA LEU A 41 -4.83 -7.20 0.92
C LEU A 41 -6.18 -7.61 0.33
N LYS A 42 -6.78 -6.73 -0.48
CA LYS A 42 -8.02 -7.01 -1.21
C LYS A 42 -7.83 -6.82 -2.72
N PRO A 43 -8.39 -7.72 -3.54
CA PRO A 43 -8.43 -7.51 -4.98
C PRO A 43 -9.34 -6.31 -5.29
N GLY A 44 -8.83 -5.39 -6.10
CA GLY A 44 -9.52 -4.22 -6.63
C GLY A 44 -9.84 -4.36 -8.11
N LYS A 45 -10.54 -3.36 -8.65
CA LYS A 45 -10.85 -3.26 -10.10
C LYS A 45 -9.59 -2.97 -10.93
N ALA A 46 -9.62 -3.30 -12.22
CA ALA A 46 -8.56 -2.95 -13.17
C ALA A 46 -8.18 -1.46 -13.06
N GLY A 47 -6.88 -1.17 -13.02
CA GLY A 47 -6.37 0.20 -12.89
C GLY A 47 -6.51 0.85 -11.51
N SER A 48 -7.12 0.19 -10.52
CA SER A 48 -7.26 0.75 -9.17
C SER A 48 -6.11 0.38 -8.24
N PHE A 49 -5.72 1.34 -7.41
CA PHE A 49 -4.80 1.17 -6.28
C PHE A 49 -5.20 2.13 -5.16
N ASN A 50 -5.82 1.59 -4.11
CA ASN A 50 -6.30 2.35 -2.96
C ASN A 50 -5.66 1.81 -1.69
N VAL A 51 -5.33 2.71 -0.77
CA VAL A 51 -4.83 2.35 0.55
C VAL A 51 -5.68 3.04 1.61
N SER A 52 -6.00 2.31 2.67
CA SER A 52 -6.70 2.87 3.82
C SER A 52 -5.93 2.55 5.09
N LYS A 53 -5.77 3.53 5.98
CA LYS A 53 -5.20 3.38 7.32
C LYS A 53 -6.31 3.67 8.32
N ASN A 54 -6.60 2.72 9.21
CA ASN A 54 -7.65 2.83 10.22
C ASN A 54 -9.04 3.21 9.64
N GLY A 55 -9.33 2.74 8.42
CA GLY A 55 -10.57 3.05 7.71
C GLY A 55 -10.55 4.38 6.93
N GLU A 56 -9.51 5.19 7.07
CA GLU A 56 -9.34 6.43 6.31
C GLU A 56 -8.51 6.18 5.06
N THR A 57 -9.00 6.59 3.88
CA THR A 57 -8.22 6.50 2.64
C THR A 57 -7.00 7.41 2.73
N VAL A 58 -5.83 6.83 2.56
CA VAL A 58 -4.55 7.54 2.58
C VAL A 58 -3.87 7.43 1.23
N SER A 59 -3.16 8.48 0.85
CA SER A 59 -2.32 8.45 -0.33
C SER A 59 -1.18 7.44 -0.12
N PRO A 60 -0.83 6.62 -1.12
CA PRO A 60 0.31 5.71 -1.05
C PRO A 60 1.62 6.46 -0.73
N GLU A 61 1.76 7.67 -1.25
CA GLU A 61 2.93 8.53 -1.02
C GLU A 61 3.12 8.90 0.45
N SER A 62 2.05 8.95 1.25
CA SER A 62 2.12 9.22 2.68
C SER A 62 2.71 8.06 3.49
N ILE A 63 2.77 6.87 2.89
CA ILE A 63 3.39 5.65 3.45
C ILE A 63 4.87 5.58 3.04
N LYS A 64 5.20 6.03 1.81
CA LYS A 64 6.58 6.23 1.38
C LYS A 64 7.17 7.50 2.00
N LYS A 65 7.37 7.52 3.32
CA LYS A 65 8.18 8.58 3.93
C LYS A 65 9.64 8.39 3.54
N ASP A 66 10.11 9.27 2.67
CA ASP A 66 11.52 9.64 2.54
C ASP A 66 12.50 8.49 2.19
N LYS A 67 12.40 7.96 0.98
CA LYS A 67 13.59 7.55 0.21
C LYS A 67 13.24 7.31 -1.25
N THR A 68 14.04 7.92 -2.11
CA THR A 68 14.07 7.76 -3.56
C THR A 68 13.04 8.60 -4.30
N GLY A 69 13.51 9.74 -4.81
CA GLY A 69 13.01 10.21 -6.09
C GLY A 69 13.24 9.10 -7.12
N ASN A 70 12.17 8.46 -7.57
CA ASN A 70 12.20 7.74 -8.83
C ASN A 70 11.04 8.20 -9.69
N LYS A 71 11.40 8.81 -10.83
CA LYS A 71 10.52 8.98 -11.97
C LYS A 71 10.16 7.59 -12.47
N ASP A 72 8.96 7.10 -12.17
CA ASP A 72 8.35 6.05 -12.98
C ASP A 72 6.88 6.38 -13.20
N GLY A 73 6.70 7.41 -14.02
CA GLY A 73 5.56 7.47 -14.93
C GLY A 73 5.73 6.37 -15.98
N SER A 74 5.33 5.15 -15.65
CA SER A 74 4.93 4.10 -16.61
C SER A 74 4.44 2.88 -15.84
N CYS A 75 3.16 2.89 -15.49
CA CYS A 75 2.45 1.64 -15.31
C CYS A 75 1.20 1.69 -16.20
N CYS A 76 1.12 0.72 -17.10
CA CYS A 76 0.00 0.36 -17.95
C CYS A 76 -0.18 1.18 -19.26
N SER A 77 0.67 0.94 -20.25
CA SER A 77 0.27 1.11 -21.67
C SER A 77 -0.28 -0.17 -22.30
N SER A 78 -0.22 -1.34 -21.62
CA SER A 78 -0.54 -2.63 -22.28
C SER A 78 -1.09 -3.74 -21.38
N CYS A 79 -1.61 -3.46 -20.19
CA CYS A 79 -2.28 -4.48 -19.36
C CYS A 79 -3.80 -4.32 -19.43
N CYS A 80 -4.36 -4.73 -20.59
CA CYS A 80 -5.74 -5.15 -20.84
C CYS A 80 -5.76 -5.92 -22.17
#